data_AF-A0A8C7XKZ4-F1
#
_entry.id   AF-A0A8C7XKZ4-F1
#
_cell.length_a   1.000
_cell.length_b   1.000
_cell.length_c   1.000
_cell.angle_alpha   90.00
_cell.angle_beta   90.00
_cell.angle_gamma   90.00
#
_symmetry.space_group_name_H-M   'P 1'
#
loop_
_entity.id
_entity.type
_entity.pdbx_description
1 polymer ?
#
loop_
_entity_poly.entity_id
_entity_poly.type
_entity_poly.pdbx_seq_one_letter_code
_entity_poly.pdbx_strand_id
1 'polypeptide(L)'
;ISVTDLKRDHALFSLSTPTYDNRWDYKPNTWHSICTTWDSVTGLVQIWFDGKPSIRKFVHSGAITQTVIVLLGQDQDSHGGRFDINQSFVGMITDVHMWYYTLSPCEIQNYMDKGSFTPGNVLNWKALDFQIIGNVLIENQTDYVYCI
;
A
#
# COMPACT_ATOMS: atom_id res chain seq x y z
N ILE A 1 1.71 8.71 -6.03
CA ILE A 1 1.09 7.51 -6.64
C ILE A 1 -0.14 7.20 -5.80
N SER A 2 -1.29 7.71 -6.23
CA SER A 2 -2.58 7.14 -5.87
C SER A 2 -2.69 5.87 -6.71
N VAL A 3 -2.63 4.69 -6.09
CA VAL A 3 -3.21 3.51 -6.75
C VAL A 3 -4.67 3.53 -6.35
N THR A 4 -5.47 4.25 -7.12
CA THR A 4 -6.88 4.39 -6.83
C THR A 4 -7.63 4.48 -8.15
N ASP A 5 -8.18 3.34 -8.53
CA ASP A 5 -9.41 3.22 -9.29
C ASP A 5 -9.97 1.84 -8.92
N LEU A 6 -10.89 1.80 -7.95
CA LEU A 6 -11.64 0.59 -7.60
C LEU A 6 -13.05 0.99 -7.15
N LYS A 7 -13.89 1.40 -8.11
CA LYS A 7 -15.32 1.60 -7.81
C LYS A 7 -16.10 0.29 -7.79
N ARG A 8 -16.68 0.08 -6.60
CA ARG A 8 -17.90 -0.64 -6.22
C ARG A 8 -17.85 -2.18 -6.11
N ASP A 9 -18.03 -2.57 -4.85
CA ASP A 9 -18.60 -3.81 -4.36
C ASP A 9 -17.63 -4.99 -4.25
N HIS A 10 -16.83 -4.93 -3.17
CA HIS A 10 -16.21 -6.08 -2.50
C HIS A 10 -15.33 -6.98 -3.39
N ALA A 11 -14.17 -6.46 -3.80
CA ALA A 11 -12.93 -7.23 -3.94
C ALA A 11 -11.78 -6.25 -4.10
N LEU A 12 -10.85 -6.22 -3.14
CA LEU A 12 -9.67 -5.33 -3.23
C LEU A 12 -8.80 -5.68 -4.45
N PHE A 13 -8.65 -6.95 -4.81
CA PHE A 13 -8.23 -7.44 -6.13
C PHE A 13 -8.61 -8.93 -6.20
N SER A 14 -9.28 -9.40 -7.25
CA SER A 14 -9.53 -10.84 -7.46
C SER A 14 -8.39 -11.47 -8.27
N LEU A 15 -7.66 -12.39 -7.64
CA LEU A 15 -6.62 -13.21 -8.25
C LEU A 15 -7.11 -14.66 -8.26
N SER A 16 -7.64 -15.11 -9.39
CA SER A 16 -7.97 -16.52 -9.60
C SER A 16 -6.68 -17.29 -9.88
N THR A 17 -6.25 -18.11 -8.93
CA THR A 17 -5.24 -19.16 -9.14
C THR A 17 -5.90 -20.54 -9.21
N PRO A 18 -5.35 -21.50 -9.98
CA PRO A 18 -5.92 -22.84 -10.14
C PRO A 18 -5.85 -23.72 -8.87
N THR A 19 -5.34 -23.20 -7.75
CA THR A 19 -5.03 -23.97 -6.55
C THR A 19 -5.95 -23.58 -5.39
N TYR A 20 -6.39 -24.58 -4.62
CA TYR A 20 -7.52 -24.54 -3.68
C TYR A 20 -7.36 -23.67 -2.41
N ASP A 21 -6.25 -22.94 -2.23
CA ASP A 21 -6.00 -22.13 -1.03
C ASP A 21 -5.62 -20.68 -1.39
N ASN A 22 -6.64 -19.91 -1.75
CA ASN A 22 -6.52 -18.51 -2.19
C ASN A 22 -6.97 -17.53 -1.08
N ARG A 23 -7.05 -17.96 0.18
CA ARG A 23 -7.49 -17.09 1.27
C ARG A 23 -6.33 -16.30 1.85
N TRP A 24 -6.26 -15.02 1.49
CA TRP A 24 -5.71 -14.04 2.42
C TRP A 24 -6.47 -14.17 3.74
N ASP A 25 -5.75 -14.37 4.85
CA ASP A 25 -6.34 -14.43 6.20
C ASP A 25 -6.67 -13.01 6.68
N TYR A 26 -7.57 -12.36 5.96
CA TYR A 26 -8.00 -11.00 6.25
C TYR A 26 -8.83 -10.98 7.53
N LYS A 27 -8.40 -10.15 8.49
CA LYS A 27 -9.05 -9.98 9.79
C LYS A 27 -9.49 -8.52 9.93
N PRO A 28 -10.79 -8.25 9.80
CA PRO A 28 -11.30 -6.89 9.97
C PRO A 28 -10.85 -6.28 11.29
N ASN A 29 -10.57 -4.97 11.29
CA ASN A 29 -10.16 -4.21 12.47
C ASN A 29 -8.85 -4.69 13.12
N THR A 30 -7.94 -5.26 12.32
CA THR A 30 -6.57 -5.56 12.75
C THR A 30 -5.56 -4.90 11.81
N TRP A 31 -4.34 -4.73 12.28
CA TRP A 31 -3.25 -4.22 11.46
C TRP A 31 -2.84 -5.27 10.43
N HIS A 32 -2.78 -4.85 9.17
CA HIS A 32 -2.26 -5.64 8.07
C HIS A 32 -1.11 -4.90 7.40
N SER A 33 -0.05 -5.63 7.04
CA SER A 33 1.07 -5.09 6.28
C SER A 33 0.91 -5.44 4.81
N ILE A 34 0.93 -4.43 3.94
CA ILE A 34 0.74 -4.59 2.50
C ILE A 34 1.94 -3.97 1.77
N CYS A 35 2.49 -4.71 0.81
CA CYS A 35 3.49 -4.19 -0.12
C CYS A 35 3.08 -4.50 -1.55
N THR A 36 3.15 -3.52 -2.43
CA THR A 36 2.92 -3.71 -3.87
C THR A 36 4.20 -3.37 -4.61
N THR A 37 4.59 -4.26 -5.51
CA THR A 37 5.73 -4.05 -6.41
C THR A 37 5.22 -3.86 -7.83
N TRP A 38 5.91 -3.00 -8.59
CA TRP A 38 5.68 -2.80 -10.01
C TRP A 38 7.00 -2.53 -10.70
N ASP A 39 7.29 -3.30 -11.74
CA ASP A 39 8.44 -3.10 -12.62
C ASP A 39 7.98 -2.40 -13.90
N SER A 40 8.48 -1.19 -14.13
CA SER A 40 8.13 -0.39 -15.31
C SER A 40 8.61 -0.98 -16.63
N VAL A 41 9.68 -1.79 -16.63
CA VAL A 41 10.24 -2.40 -17.84
C VAL A 41 9.37 -3.57 -18.28
N THR A 42 9.04 -4.46 -17.36
CA THR A 42 8.28 -5.69 -17.66
C THR A 42 6.77 -5.51 -17.52
N GLY A 43 6.32 -4.50 -16.78
CA GLY A 43 4.93 -4.29 -16.40
C GLY A 43 4.42 -5.28 -15.34
N LEU A 44 5.32 -6.01 -14.69
CA LEU A 44 5.00 -7.04 -13.71
C LEU A 44 4.64 -6.41 -12.36
N VAL A 45 3.51 -6.83 -11.81
CA VAL A 45 2.98 -6.42 -10.51
C VAL A 45 2.85 -7.62 -9.59
N GLN A 46 3.18 -7.44 -8.32
CA GLN A 46 2.94 -8.41 -7.25
C GLN A 46 2.52 -7.69 -5.98
N ILE A 47 1.52 -8.25 -5.29
CA ILE A 47 1.07 -7.78 -3.99
C ILE A 47 1.55 -8.77 -2.93
N TRP A 48 1.97 -8.26 -1.79
CA TRP A 48 2.28 -9.01 -0.58
C TRP A 48 1.35 -8.54 0.51
N PHE A 49 0.73 -9.47 1.23
CA PHE A 49 -0.13 -9.15 2.36
C PHE A 49 0.24 -10.08 3.52
N ASP A 50 0.59 -9.46 4.65
CA ASP A 50 1.11 -10.12 5.86
C ASP A 50 2.22 -11.16 5.56
N GLY A 51 3.23 -10.75 4.78
CA GLY A 51 4.38 -11.58 4.44
C GLY A 51 4.12 -12.60 3.33
N LYS A 52 2.88 -12.79 2.89
CA LYS A 52 2.54 -13.78 1.86
C LYS A 52 2.49 -13.13 0.48
N PRO A 53 3.20 -13.66 -0.53
CA PRO A 53 3.13 -13.14 -1.89
C PRO A 53 1.87 -13.60 -2.63
N SER A 54 1.31 -12.71 -3.44
CA SER A 54 0.33 -13.03 -4.47
C SER A 54 1.00 -13.65 -5.70
N ILE A 55 0.20 -14.18 -6.63
CA ILE A 55 0.70 -14.38 -7.99
C ILE A 55 1.08 -13.06 -8.64
N ARG A 56 2.01 -13.12 -9.57
CA ARG A 56 2.41 -11.98 -10.38
C ARG A 56 1.48 -11.81 -11.58
N LYS A 57 1.18 -10.57 -11.95
CA LYS A 57 0.37 -10.22 -13.12
C LYS A 57 1.05 -9.13 -13.95
N PHE A 58 0.80 -9.12 -15.24
CA PHE A 58 1.17 -8.01 -16.11
C PHE A 58 0.04 -6.97 -16.11
N VAL A 59 0.40 -5.69 -15.98
CA VAL A 59 -0.56 -4.58 -16.00
C VAL A 59 -0.18 -3.58 -17.10
N HIS A 60 0.86 -2.77 -16.86
CA HIS A 60 1.31 -1.75 -17.79
C HIS A 60 2.82 -1.56 -17.65
N SER A 61 3.53 -1.45 -18.77
CA SER A 61 4.95 -1.10 -18.84
C SER A 61 5.12 0.33 -19.36
N GLY A 62 6.19 0.99 -18.92
CA GLY A 62 6.48 2.39 -19.23
C GLY A 62 6.80 3.21 -17.98
N ALA A 63 7.56 4.29 -18.16
CA ALA A 63 7.98 5.14 -17.05
C ALA A 63 6.84 6.04 -16.55
N ILE A 64 6.88 6.38 -15.26
CA ILE A 64 6.06 7.46 -14.70
C ILE A 64 6.73 8.78 -15.07
N THR A 65 6.12 9.54 -15.97
CA THR A 65 6.71 10.78 -16.54
C THR A 65 6.07 12.06 -16.05
N GLN A 66 4.92 11.97 -15.37
CA GLN A 66 4.16 13.11 -14.89
C GLN A 66 4.60 13.52 -13.49
N THR A 67 4.39 14.80 -13.15
CA THR A 67 4.51 15.27 -11.77
C THR A 67 3.67 14.38 -10.86
N VAL A 68 4.26 13.93 -9.75
CA VAL A 68 3.61 12.99 -8.84
C VAL A 68 3.11 13.76 -7.62
N ILE A 69 1.83 13.58 -7.30
CA ILE A 69 1.30 13.89 -5.97
C ILE A 69 0.96 12.56 -5.28
N VAL A 70 1.32 12.45 -4.01
CA VAL A 70 0.95 11.32 -3.15
C VAL A 70 -0.09 11.82 -2.18
N LEU A 71 -1.27 11.20 -2.20
CA LEU A 71 -2.31 11.41 -1.20
C LEU A 71 -2.58 10.09 -0.50
N LEU A 72 -2.82 10.17 0.81
CA LEU A 72 -3.30 9.09 1.64
C LEU A 72 -4.73 9.42 2.06
N GLY A 73 -5.60 8.42 2.12
CA GLY A 73 -6.97 8.58 2.60
C GLY A 73 -8.02 8.86 1.53
N GLN A 74 -7.63 9.29 0.32
CA GLN A 74 -8.55 9.69 -0.75
C GLN A 74 -8.10 9.14 -2.12
N ASP A 75 -9.07 8.96 -3.01
CA ASP A 75 -8.90 8.57 -4.43
C ASP A 75 -8.83 9.82 -5.32
N GLN A 76 -7.81 9.94 -6.16
CA GLN A 76 -7.60 11.08 -7.06
C GLN A 76 -8.22 10.84 -8.45
N ASP A 77 -9.43 11.34 -8.71
CA ASP A 77 -10.02 11.35 -10.06
C ASP A 77 -9.42 12.45 -10.99
N SER A 78 -8.59 13.32 -10.42
CA SER A 78 -7.76 14.29 -11.14
C SER A 78 -6.51 14.60 -10.33
N HIS A 79 -5.50 15.19 -10.97
CA HIS A 79 -4.24 15.54 -10.32
C HIS A 79 -4.48 16.42 -9.08
N GLY A 80 -4.34 15.83 -7.88
CA GLY A 80 -4.55 16.48 -6.59
C GLY A 80 -6.00 16.81 -6.20
N GLY A 81 -7.03 16.25 -6.87
CA GLY A 81 -8.42 16.63 -6.57
C GLY A 81 -9.50 15.72 -7.16
N ARG A 82 -10.76 16.20 -7.09
CA ARG A 82 -12.00 15.49 -7.46
C ARG A 82 -12.23 14.21 -6.64
N PHE A 83 -12.23 14.35 -5.33
CA PHE A 83 -12.44 13.22 -4.43
C PHE A 83 -13.93 12.85 -4.32
N ASP A 84 -14.23 11.55 -4.27
CA ASP A 84 -15.54 11.00 -3.94
C ASP A 84 -15.51 10.46 -2.50
N ILE A 85 -16.46 10.88 -1.67
CA ILE A 85 -16.59 10.42 -0.28
C ILE A 85 -16.74 8.90 -0.17
N ASN A 86 -17.31 8.25 -1.20
CA ASN A 86 -17.48 6.81 -1.23
C ASN A 86 -16.19 6.04 -1.58
N GLN A 87 -15.12 6.75 -1.97
CA GLN A 87 -13.78 6.21 -2.23
C GLN A 87 -12.77 6.62 -1.15
N SER A 88 -13.26 7.15 -0.03
CA SER A 88 -12.44 7.53 1.12
C SER A 88 -12.02 6.32 1.95
N PHE A 89 -10.78 6.31 2.42
CA PHE A 89 -10.34 5.34 3.42
C PHE A 89 -10.71 5.82 4.82
N VAL A 90 -11.28 4.93 5.62
CA VAL A 90 -11.61 5.15 7.04
C VAL A 90 -10.89 4.11 7.87
N GLY A 91 -9.89 4.55 8.64
CA GLY A 91 -9.06 3.67 9.45
C GLY A 91 -7.74 4.34 9.83
N MET A 92 -6.75 3.52 10.18
CA MET A 92 -5.43 3.97 10.59
C MET A 92 -4.39 3.54 9.54
N ILE A 93 -3.43 4.42 9.24
CA ILE A 93 -2.30 4.16 8.34
C ILE A 93 -1.02 4.50 9.09
N THR A 94 -0.01 3.64 8.97
CA THR A 94 1.32 3.89 9.53
C THR A 94 2.39 3.27 8.64
N ASP A 95 3.65 3.66 8.86
CA ASP A 95 4.84 3.08 8.26
C ASP A 95 4.82 3.07 6.72
N VAL A 96 4.35 4.13 6.07
CA VAL A 96 4.34 4.20 4.59
C VAL A 96 5.72 4.52 4.04
N HIS A 97 6.27 3.59 3.26
CA HIS A 97 7.53 3.75 2.55
C HIS A 97 7.38 3.47 1.05
N MET A 98 8.23 4.09 0.24
CA MET A 98 8.26 3.89 -1.21
C MET A 98 9.70 3.93 -1.74
N TRP A 99 9.98 3.07 -2.70
CA TRP A 99 11.26 2.96 -3.37
C TRP A 99 11.08 3.14 -4.89
N TYR A 100 12.10 3.65 -5.58
CA TYR A 100 12.11 3.76 -7.05
C TYR A 100 12.46 2.44 -7.75
N TYR A 101 12.65 1.35 -7.00
CA TYR A 101 13.02 0.03 -7.53
C TYR A 101 12.16 -1.07 -6.89
N THR A 102 12.08 -2.21 -7.57
CA THR A 102 11.37 -3.39 -7.06
C THR A 102 12.18 -4.04 -5.94
N LEU A 103 11.61 -4.09 -4.74
CA LEU A 103 12.19 -4.80 -3.60
C LEU A 103 12.25 -6.31 -3.87
N SER A 104 13.30 -6.94 -3.36
CA SER A 104 13.41 -8.40 -3.32
C SER A 104 12.44 -9.02 -2.30
N PRO A 105 12.06 -10.30 -2.46
CA PRO A 105 11.26 -11.02 -1.45
C PRO A 105 11.82 -10.92 -0.03
N CYS A 106 13.15 -10.99 0.13
CA CYS A 106 13.80 -10.91 1.44
C CYS A 106 13.68 -9.52 2.06
N GLU A 107 13.81 -8.45 1.27
CA GLU A 107 13.61 -7.08 1.76
C GLU A 107 12.17 -6.85 2.21
N ILE A 108 11.19 -7.34 1.45
CA ILE A 108 9.77 -7.26 1.79
C ILE A 108 9.49 -8.02 3.08
N GLN A 109 9.99 -9.26 3.20
CA GLN A 109 9.80 -10.07 4.40
C GLN A 109 10.43 -9.40 5.63
N ASN A 110 11.67 -8.91 5.52
CA ASN A 110 12.34 -8.20 6.61
C ASN A 110 11.57 -6.95 7.04
N TYR A 111 11.01 -6.20 6.10
CA TYR A 111 10.16 -5.05 6.41
C TYR A 111 8.89 -5.48 7.16
N MET A 112 8.17 -6.50 6.66
CA MET A 112 6.92 -6.97 7.24
C MET A 112 7.09 -7.60 8.62
N ASP A 113 8.23 -8.25 8.88
CA ASP A 113 8.58 -8.82 10.18
C ASP A 113 9.12 -7.77 11.17
N LYS A 114 9.06 -6.48 10.83
CA LYS A 114 9.62 -5.36 11.61
C LYS A 114 11.13 -5.54 11.88
N GLY A 115 11.83 -6.20 10.96
CA GLY A 115 13.27 -6.37 10.97
C GLY A 115 14.02 -5.15 10.44
N SER A 116 15.27 -5.38 10.04
CA SER A 116 16.08 -4.33 9.42
C SER A 116 15.73 -4.18 7.95
N PHE A 117 15.39 -2.96 7.53
CA PHE A 117 15.12 -2.62 6.15
C PHE A 117 15.76 -1.28 5.78
N THR A 118 16.03 -1.08 4.49
CA THR A 118 16.51 0.21 3.97
C THR A 118 15.35 1.19 3.91
N PRO A 119 15.43 2.38 4.55
CA PRO A 119 14.37 3.37 4.46
C PRO A 119 14.02 3.72 3.02
N GLY A 120 12.74 4.03 2.74
CA GLY A 120 12.29 4.37 1.40
C GLY A 120 12.98 5.62 0.85
N ASN A 121 13.47 5.51 -0.39
CA ASN A 121 14.20 6.60 -1.06
C ASN A 121 13.29 7.55 -1.87
N VAL A 122 12.01 7.22 -1.99
CA VAL A 122 10.97 8.11 -2.56
C VAL A 122 10.06 8.65 -1.45
N LEU A 123 9.62 7.77 -0.54
CA LEU A 123 8.88 8.15 0.66
C LEU A 123 9.46 7.39 1.85
N ASN A 124 9.74 8.10 2.94
CA ASN A 124 10.22 7.53 4.19
C ASN A 124 9.35 8.02 5.34
N TRP A 125 8.52 7.14 5.93
CA TRP A 125 7.59 7.47 7.00
C TRP A 125 8.22 8.27 8.15
N LYS A 126 9.47 7.94 8.51
CA LYS A 126 10.17 8.56 9.65
C LYS A 126 10.70 9.97 9.35
N ALA A 127 10.72 10.37 8.08
CA ALA A 127 11.27 11.65 7.63
C ALA A 127 10.35 12.29 6.57
N LEU A 128 9.03 12.15 6.75
CA LEU A 128 8.05 12.77 5.86
C LEU A 128 7.94 14.28 6.09
N ASP A 129 7.97 15.03 5.00
CA ASP A 129 7.35 16.34 4.93
C ASP A 129 5.94 16.17 4.35
N PHE A 130 4.92 16.57 5.10
CA PHE A 130 3.53 16.32 4.74
C PHE A 130 2.60 17.45 5.20
N GLN A 131 1.47 17.54 4.52
CA GLN A 131 0.38 18.44 4.88
C GLN A 131 -0.86 17.63 5.26
N ILE A 132 -1.52 18.05 6.35
CA ILE A 132 -2.81 17.51 6.75
C ILE A 132 -3.92 18.37 6.15
N ILE A 133 -4.90 17.72 5.53
CA ILE A 133 -6.10 18.36 5.00
C ILE A 133 -7.32 17.55 5.48
N GLY A 134 -8.30 18.22 6.07
CA GLY A 134 -9.52 17.60 6.56
C GLY A 134 -9.35 16.88 7.90
N ASN A 135 -10.14 15.82 8.11
CA ASN A 135 -10.26 15.14 9.39
C ASN A 135 -9.20 14.02 9.53
N VAL A 136 -7.96 14.42 9.81
CA VAL A 136 -6.85 13.49 10.06
C VAL A 136 -6.31 13.74 11.46
N LEU A 137 -6.17 12.67 12.24
CA LEU A 137 -5.57 12.69 13.57
C LEU A 137 -4.20 12.00 13.49
N ILE A 138 -3.17 12.64 14.05
CA ILE A 138 -1.86 12.02 14.26
C ILE A 138 -1.85 11.45 15.68
N GLU A 139 -1.56 10.16 15.77
CA GLU A 139 -1.38 9.46 17.02
C GLU A 139 -0.02 8.77 17.02
N ASN A 140 0.59 8.65 18.20
CA ASN A 140 1.75 7.77 18.34
C ASN A 140 1.30 6.33 18.15
N GLN A 141 2.16 5.51 17.55
CA GLN A 141 1.92 4.08 17.50
C GLN A 141 1.91 3.54 18.94
N THR A 142 0.71 3.30 19.46
CA THR A 142 0.51 2.54 20.68
C THR A 142 0.80 1.09 20.31
N ASP A 143 1.88 0.54 20.85
CA ASP A 143 1.91 -0.90 21.06
C ASP A 143 0.69 -1.19 21.92
N TYR A 144 -0.30 -1.89 21.37
CA TYR A 144 -1.43 -2.41 22.12
C TYR A 144 -0.87 -3.45 23.10
N VAL A 145 -0.23 -2.97 24.17
CA VAL A 145 -0.06 -3.72 25.39
C VAL A 145 -1.50 -3.91 25.86
N TYR A 146 -2.05 -5.09 25.63
CA TYR A 146 -3.22 -5.52 26.38
C TYR A 146 -2.86 -5.28 27.84
N CYS A 147 -3.50 -4.32 28.50
CA CYS A 147 -3.40 -4.20 29.94
C CYS A 147 -3.88 -5.54 30.49
N ILE A 148 -2.94 -6.36 30.95
CA ILE A 148 -3.21 -7.63 31.63
C ILE A 148 -3.54 -7.34 33.08
#